data_AF-A0A3B9DCN7-F1
#
_entry.id   AF-A0A3B9DCN7-F1
#
_cell.length_a   1.000
_cell.length_b   1.000
_cell.length_c   1.000
_cell.angle_alpha   90.00
_cell.angle_beta   90.00
_cell.angle_gamma   90.00
#
_symmetry.space_group_name_H-M   'P 1'
#
loop_
_entity.id
_entity.type
_entity.pdbx_description
1 polymer ?
#
loop_
_entity_poly.entity_id
_entity_poly.type
_entity_poly.pdbx_seq_one_letter_code
_entity_poly.pdbx_strand_id
1 'polypeptide(L)'
;MKRLFRCAGIIGLSAIANATFAQDSGVIGPSPYEFTTQTWIEPFAQEGFTWGGNSGVHVESEDRIFFLQRGETQLPEPLPPEYTNFAGSLGWNVLQGRGRIWRNCIYVIDSEGNVLEVWDQWDHLFTGTNGPGPHRIRQNPYDTEKRVWVIDETGHI
;
A
#
# COMPACT_ATOMS: atom_id res chain seq x y z
N MET A 1 -11.40 -62.00 -38.43
CA MET A 1 -11.25 -62.04 -36.95
C MET A 1 -11.31 -60.63 -36.43
N LYS A 2 -12.22 -60.37 -35.49
CA LYS A 2 -12.46 -59.09 -34.82
C LYS A 2 -11.31 -58.76 -33.87
N ARG A 3 -10.82 -57.51 -33.86
CA ARG A 3 -10.39 -56.82 -32.63
C ARG A 3 -10.69 -55.32 -32.74
N LEU A 4 -11.66 -54.91 -31.93
CA LEU A 4 -12.01 -53.55 -31.55
C LEU A 4 -11.14 -53.15 -30.33
N PHE A 5 -11.18 -51.86 -29.95
CA PHE A 5 -10.55 -51.11 -28.83
C PHE A 5 -9.43 -50.17 -29.32
N ARG A 6 -9.37 -48.87 -29.01
CA ARG A 6 -10.01 -48.02 -27.98
C ARG A 6 -10.01 -46.55 -28.44
N CYS A 7 -10.98 -45.78 -27.95
CA CYS A 7 -11.04 -44.32 -28.02
C CYS A 7 -9.84 -43.63 -27.35
N ALA A 8 -9.40 -42.51 -27.90
CA ALA A 8 -8.81 -41.41 -27.13
C ALA A 8 -9.16 -40.09 -27.83
N GLY A 9 -10.01 -39.28 -27.20
CA GLY A 9 -10.38 -37.97 -27.69
C GLY A 9 -9.21 -37.00 -27.65
N ILE A 10 -9.07 -36.20 -28.69
CA ILE A 10 -8.25 -35.00 -28.67
C ILE A 10 -9.21 -33.85 -28.35
N ILE A 11 -9.40 -33.57 -27.06
CA ILE A 11 -10.10 -32.37 -26.60
C ILE A 11 -9.05 -31.27 -26.46
N GLY A 12 -9.30 -30.18 -27.20
CA GLY A 12 -8.70 -28.84 -27.17
C GLY A 12 -7.52 -28.58 -26.25
N LEU A 13 -6.33 -28.43 -26.86
CA LEU A 13 -5.19 -27.74 -26.27
C LEU A 13 -4.88 -26.50 -27.13
N SER A 14 -5.67 -25.42 -27.02
CA SER A 14 -5.36 -24.18 -27.77
C SER A 14 -5.71 -22.87 -27.04
N ALA A 15 -6.05 -22.91 -25.75
CA ALA A 15 -6.49 -21.69 -25.05
C ALA A 15 -5.45 -21.07 -24.08
N ILE A 16 -4.22 -21.58 -24.01
CA ILE A 16 -3.24 -21.08 -23.00
C ILE A 16 -2.19 -20.11 -23.60
N ALA A 17 -2.04 -20.04 -24.92
CA ALA A 17 -0.99 -19.21 -25.54
C ALA A 17 -1.31 -17.71 -25.65
N ASN A 18 -2.56 -17.29 -25.44
CA ASN A 18 -2.98 -15.90 -25.71
C ASN A 18 -2.93 -14.95 -24.50
N ALA A 19 -2.71 -15.44 -23.28
CA ALA A 19 -2.65 -14.56 -22.10
C ALA A 19 -1.37 -13.72 -22.08
N THR A 20 -0.25 -14.26 -22.56
CA THR A 20 1.07 -13.59 -22.52
C THR A 20 1.15 -12.41 -23.50
N PHE A 21 0.49 -12.48 -24.66
CA PHE A 21 0.50 -11.38 -25.65
C PHE A 21 -0.44 -10.23 -25.27
N ALA A 22 -1.43 -10.45 -24.40
CA ALA A 22 -2.35 -9.41 -23.94
C ALA A 22 -1.77 -8.51 -22.83
N GLN A 23 -0.58 -8.82 -22.33
CA GLN A 23 0.13 -8.02 -21.31
C GLN A 23 1.22 -7.12 -21.92
N ASP A 24 1.41 -7.14 -23.24
CA ASP A 24 2.32 -6.21 -23.89
C ASP A 24 1.76 -4.80 -23.75
N SER A 25 2.41 -4.02 -22.89
CA SER A 25 2.03 -2.63 -22.58
C SER A 25 2.25 -1.71 -23.78
N GLY A 26 2.84 -2.22 -24.87
CA GLY A 26 3.28 -1.43 -26.00
C GLY A 26 4.42 -0.49 -25.62
N VAL A 27 4.66 0.52 -26.45
CA VAL A 27 5.64 1.57 -26.15
C VAL A 27 5.07 2.44 -25.03
N ILE A 28 5.64 2.29 -23.82
CA ILE A 28 5.36 3.19 -22.70
C ILE A 28 5.97 4.55 -23.03
N GLY A 29 5.13 5.54 -23.34
CA GLY A 29 5.55 6.92 -23.54
C GLY A 29 6.06 7.56 -22.24
N PRO A 30 6.63 8.78 -22.29
CA PRO A 30 7.03 9.50 -21.08
C PRO A 30 5.82 9.71 -20.16
N SER A 31 6.07 9.73 -18.84
CA SER A 31 5.03 10.09 -17.86
C SER A 31 4.43 11.45 -18.23
N PRO A 32 3.09 11.59 -18.28
CA PRO A 32 2.44 12.89 -18.52
C PRO A 32 2.50 13.82 -17.30
N TYR A 33 3.01 13.32 -16.17
CA TYR A 33 3.15 14.05 -14.92
C TYR A 33 4.62 14.28 -14.59
N GLU A 34 4.92 15.50 -14.17
CA GLU A 34 6.12 15.82 -13.40
C GLU A 34 5.92 15.32 -11.96
N PHE A 35 6.85 14.50 -11.46
CA PHE A 35 6.79 13.96 -10.11
C PHE A 35 8.12 14.20 -9.40
N THR A 36 8.05 14.42 -8.10
CA THR A 36 9.26 14.49 -7.28
C THR A 36 9.83 13.07 -7.11
N THR A 37 11.12 12.93 -7.40
CA THR A 37 11.89 11.72 -7.09
C THR A 37 12.52 11.79 -5.70
N GLN A 38 12.45 12.95 -5.06
CA GLN A 38 12.94 13.19 -3.71
C GLN A 38 11.81 12.93 -2.71
N THR A 39 12.20 12.51 -1.51
CA THR A 39 11.27 12.41 -0.40
C THR A 39 10.77 13.81 -0.05
N TRP A 40 9.46 14.02 -0.17
CA TRP A 40 8.81 15.30 0.12
C TRP A 40 8.37 15.40 1.58
N ILE A 41 7.89 14.32 2.17
CA ILE A 41 7.44 14.28 3.57
C ILE A 41 8.61 14.03 4.51
N GLU A 42 8.74 14.81 5.57
CA GLU A 42 9.74 14.61 6.60
C GLU A 42 9.62 13.20 7.23
N PRO A 43 10.70 12.37 7.21
CA PRO A 43 10.71 11.09 7.91
C PRO A 43 10.62 11.27 9.42
N PHE A 44 9.62 10.65 10.03
CA PHE A 44 9.38 10.72 11.47
C PHE A 44 9.37 9.34 12.16
N ALA A 45 9.56 8.26 11.41
CA ALA A 45 9.71 6.92 11.97
C ALA A 45 10.94 6.85 12.88
N GLN A 46 10.84 6.07 13.95
CA GLN A 46 11.95 5.86 14.88
C GLN A 46 13.10 5.09 14.20
N GLU A 47 14.31 5.20 14.75
CA GLU A 47 15.46 4.41 14.29
C GLU A 47 15.14 2.91 14.23
N GLY A 48 15.57 2.25 13.15
CA GLY A 48 15.24 0.86 12.87
C GLY A 48 13.86 0.64 12.25
N PHE A 49 13.10 1.71 11.95
CA PHE A 49 11.79 1.64 11.30
C PHE A 49 11.72 2.52 10.05
N THR A 50 10.75 2.20 9.20
CA THR A 50 10.36 3.00 8.04
C THR A 50 8.85 3.02 7.91
N TRP A 51 8.34 3.88 7.03
CA TRP A 51 6.94 3.94 6.62
C TRP A 51 6.45 2.57 6.16
N GLY A 52 5.21 2.23 6.50
CA GLY A 52 4.54 1.11 5.84
C GLY A 52 3.93 1.50 4.51
N GLY A 53 3.11 0.59 3.98
CA GLY A 53 2.32 0.88 2.80
C GLY A 53 1.29 1.97 3.10
N ASN A 54 1.37 3.10 2.39
CA ASN A 54 0.32 4.11 2.42
C ASN A 54 -0.92 3.59 1.67
N SER A 55 -2.07 3.75 2.30
CA SER A 55 -3.36 3.20 1.82
C SER A 55 -4.38 4.28 1.49
N GLY A 56 -4.25 5.46 2.09
CA GLY A 56 -5.18 6.56 1.89
C GLY A 56 -4.51 7.91 2.10
N VAL A 57 -4.97 8.89 1.34
CA VAL A 57 -4.67 10.31 1.50
C VAL A 57 -5.97 11.09 1.39
N HIS A 58 -6.16 12.09 2.24
CA HIS A 58 -7.26 13.05 2.16
C HIS A 58 -6.72 14.47 2.38
N VAL A 59 -6.93 15.34 1.40
CA VAL A 59 -6.53 16.75 1.47
C VAL A 59 -7.72 17.55 1.99
N GLU A 60 -7.61 18.10 3.21
CA GLU A 60 -8.58 19.07 3.72
C GLU A 60 -8.20 20.50 3.28
N SER A 61 -6.92 20.85 3.40
CA SER A 61 -6.33 22.13 2.97
C SER A 61 -4.82 21.99 2.73
N GLU A 62 -4.16 23.07 2.32
CA GLU A 62 -2.70 23.13 2.20
C GLU A 62 -2.00 22.89 3.56
N ASP A 63 -2.64 23.22 4.68
CA ASP A 63 -2.10 23.04 6.03
C ASP A 63 -2.62 21.78 6.73
N ARG A 64 -3.37 20.92 6.04
CA ARG A 64 -3.99 19.74 6.65
C ARG A 64 -4.26 18.63 5.64
N ILE A 65 -3.26 17.77 5.47
CA ILE A 65 -3.32 16.60 4.61
C ILE A 65 -3.21 15.35 5.48
N PHE A 66 -4.26 14.53 5.50
CA PHE A 66 -4.32 13.30 6.25
C PHE A 66 -3.73 12.15 5.43
N PHE A 67 -2.89 11.35 6.07
CA PHE A 67 -2.39 10.09 5.54
C PHE A 67 -2.84 8.93 6.41
N LEU A 68 -3.07 7.80 5.75
CA LEU A 68 -3.39 6.54 6.36
C LEU A 68 -2.39 5.48 5.88
N GLN A 69 -1.50 5.04 6.77
CA GLN A 69 -0.53 3.97 6.48
C GLN A 69 -0.87 2.68 7.22
N ARG A 70 -0.36 1.58 6.68
CA ARG A 70 -0.54 0.22 7.22
C ARG A 70 0.47 -0.08 8.33
N GLY A 71 0.53 0.82 9.32
CA GLY A 71 1.57 0.84 10.35
C GLY A 71 2.97 1.12 9.80
N GLU A 72 3.96 1.20 10.68
CA GLU A 72 5.37 1.26 10.30
C GLU A 72 5.93 -0.14 10.03
N THR A 73 7.08 -0.20 9.36
CA THR A 73 7.81 -1.44 9.08
C THR A 73 9.16 -1.44 9.77
N GLN A 74 9.41 -2.46 10.60
CA GLN A 74 10.72 -2.74 11.19
C GLN A 74 11.70 -3.16 10.09
N LEU A 75 12.84 -2.47 10.06
CA LEU A 75 13.93 -2.75 9.15
C LEU A 75 14.85 -3.84 9.73
N PRO A 76 15.54 -4.59 8.86
CA PRO A 76 16.56 -5.54 9.31
C PRO A 76 17.83 -4.81 9.73
N GLU A 77 18.57 -5.41 10.67
CA GLU A 77 19.87 -4.90 11.12
C GLU A 77 20.98 -5.92 10.80
N PRO A 78 22.01 -5.55 10.00
CA PRO A 78 22.22 -4.24 9.37
C PRO A 78 21.30 -3.98 8.17
N LEU A 79 21.16 -2.71 7.78
CA LEU A 79 20.42 -2.31 6.58
C LEU A 79 21.08 -2.85 5.30
N PRO A 80 20.32 -3.55 4.43
CA PRO A 80 20.80 -4.00 3.15
C PRO A 80 21.13 -2.82 2.21
N PRO A 81 22.19 -2.92 1.37
CA PRO A 81 22.56 -1.87 0.43
C PRO A 81 21.47 -1.45 -0.56
N GLU A 82 20.52 -2.35 -0.84
CA GLU A 82 19.37 -2.10 -1.72
C GLU A 82 18.26 -1.23 -1.10
N TYR A 83 18.35 -0.89 0.19
CA TYR A 83 17.35 -0.06 0.86
C TYR A 83 17.38 1.40 0.36
N THR A 84 16.23 1.90 -0.11
CA THR A 84 16.08 3.26 -0.66
C THR A 84 15.02 4.10 0.07
N ASN A 85 14.89 3.90 1.40
CA ASN A 85 14.02 4.66 2.33
C ASN A 85 12.55 4.21 2.46
N PHE A 86 12.14 3.14 1.80
CA PHE A 86 10.82 2.53 2.00
C PHE A 86 10.94 1.00 1.94
N ALA A 87 10.14 0.27 2.72
CA ALA A 87 10.27 -1.18 2.85
C ALA A 87 10.10 -1.95 1.52
N GLY A 88 9.33 -1.41 0.58
CA GLY A 88 9.19 -1.98 -0.76
C GLY A 88 10.49 -2.07 -1.56
N SER A 89 11.49 -1.22 -1.27
CA SER A 89 12.81 -1.25 -1.90
C SER A 89 13.57 -2.56 -1.64
N LEU A 90 13.26 -3.24 -0.53
CA LEU A 90 13.80 -4.55 -0.17
C LEU A 90 13.08 -5.71 -0.87
N GLY A 91 12.18 -5.42 -1.83
CA GLY A 91 11.32 -6.42 -2.49
C GLY A 91 10.21 -6.96 -1.59
N TRP A 92 9.89 -6.26 -0.49
CA TRP A 92 8.89 -6.72 0.47
C TRP A 92 7.47 -6.35 0.03
N ASN A 93 6.55 -7.30 0.21
CA ASN A 93 5.13 -7.00 0.10
C ASN A 93 4.65 -6.32 1.39
N VAL A 94 4.60 -4.99 1.36
CA VAL A 94 4.15 -4.15 2.49
C VAL A 94 2.65 -4.30 2.80
N LEU A 95 1.85 -4.90 1.92
CA LEU A 95 0.43 -5.22 2.20
C LEU A 95 0.29 -6.44 3.12
N GLN A 96 1.27 -7.36 3.10
CA GLN A 96 1.26 -8.59 3.90
C GLN A 96 1.88 -8.41 5.29
N GLY A 97 2.29 -7.19 5.64
CA GLY A 97 2.71 -6.84 6.99
C GLY A 97 4.05 -7.44 7.44
N ARG A 98 4.96 -7.80 6.53
CA ARG A 98 6.32 -8.22 6.92
C ARG A 98 6.99 -7.11 7.72
N GLY A 99 7.37 -7.41 8.97
CA GLY A 99 8.00 -6.43 9.88
C GLY A 99 7.04 -5.35 10.39
N ARG A 100 5.73 -5.46 10.14
CA ARG A 100 4.76 -4.42 10.50
C ARG A 100 4.64 -4.26 12.02
N ILE A 101 4.60 -3.01 12.46
CA ILE A 101 4.13 -2.59 13.76
C ILE A 101 2.97 -1.62 13.56
N TRP A 102 1.84 -1.86 14.23
CA TRP A 102 0.68 -0.98 14.24
C TRP A 102 0.98 0.28 15.04
N ARG A 103 1.69 1.21 14.40
CA ARG A 103 2.13 2.48 14.96
C ARG A 103 2.03 3.57 13.92
N ASN A 104 1.64 4.77 14.33
CA ASN A 104 1.57 5.96 13.52
C ASN A 104 0.69 5.76 12.27
N CYS A 105 -0.42 5.03 12.41
CA CYS A 105 -1.24 4.62 11.27
C CYS A 105 -1.95 5.82 10.62
N ILE A 106 -2.27 6.85 11.40
CA ILE A 106 -2.83 8.11 10.91
C ILE A 106 -1.89 9.24 11.30
N TYR A 107 -1.50 10.05 10.32
CA TYR A 107 -0.71 11.25 10.53
C TYR A 107 -1.18 12.37 9.61
N VAL A 108 -0.88 13.61 10.00
CA VAL A 108 -1.31 14.82 9.30
C VAL A 108 -0.07 15.66 8.99
N ILE A 109 0.01 16.13 7.75
CA ILE A 109 1.10 16.99 7.27
C ILE A 109 0.56 18.27 6.66
N ASP A 110 1.44 19.25 6.44
CA ASP A 110 1.18 20.37 5.54
C ASP A 110 1.69 20.09 4.11
N SER A 111 1.44 21.04 3.20
CA SER A 111 1.86 21.02 1.80
C SER A 111 3.37 21.16 1.60
N GLU A 112 4.13 21.53 2.63
CA GLU A 112 5.59 21.58 2.60
C GLU A 112 6.22 20.24 3.03
N GLY A 113 5.42 19.33 3.58
CA GLY A 113 5.85 18.00 4.01
C GLY A 113 6.18 17.90 5.49
N ASN A 114 5.89 18.93 6.29
CA ASN A 114 6.14 18.92 7.72
C ASN A 114 5.05 18.10 8.44
N VAL A 115 5.45 17.26 9.40
CA VAL A 115 4.51 16.48 10.20
C VAL A 115 3.90 17.37 11.28
N LEU A 116 2.57 17.55 11.24
CA LEU A 116 1.83 18.38 12.18
C LEU A 116 1.28 17.56 13.35
N GLU A 117 0.71 16.40 13.05
CA GLU A 117 0.06 15.54 14.04
C GLU A 117 0.29 14.06 13.71
N VAL A 118 0.40 13.25 14.76
CA VAL A 118 0.34 11.80 14.67
C VAL A 118 -0.76 11.34 15.62
N TRP A 119 -1.75 10.60 15.10
CA TRP A 119 -2.91 10.16 15.89
C TRP A 119 -2.69 8.74 16.42
N ASP A 120 -1.63 8.55 17.20
CA ASP A 120 -1.20 7.26 17.74
C ASP A 120 -2.19 6.67 18.77
N GLN A 121 -3.02 7.51 19.40
CA GLN A 121 -4.05 7.06 20.33
C GLN A 121 -5.05 6.09 19.69
N TRP A 122 -5.16 6.07 18.36
CA TRP A 122 -6.06 5.20 17.61
C TRP A 122 -5.38 3.97 17.01
N ASP A 123 -4.06 3.82 17.11
CA ASP A 123 -3.33 2.70 16.48
C ASP A 123 -3.86 1.33 16.93
N HIS A 124 -4.31 1.24 18.18
CA HIS A 124 -4.88 0.03 18.76
C HIS A 124 -6.09 -0.50 17.98
N LEU A 125 -6.83 0.36 17.27
CA LEU A 125 -7.97 -0.03 16.44
C LEU A 125 -7.55 -0.93 15.27
N PHE A 126 -6.32 -0.80 14.77
CA PHE A 126 -5.81 -1.58 13.63
C PHE A 126 -5.12 -2.89 14.05
N THR A 127 -4.91 -3.09 15.34
CA THR A 127 -4.17 -4.24 15.87
C THR A 127 -4.91 -5.56 15.68
N GLY A 128 -4.15 -6.67 15.62
CA GLY A 128 -4.73 -8.02 15.57
C GLY A 128 -5.28 -8.45 14.20
N THR A 129 -5.06 -7.65 13.15
CA THR A 129 -5.50 -7.95 11.79
C THR A 129 -4.43 -8.69 10.98
N ASN A 130 -4.78 -9.85 10.41
CA ASN A 130 -3.91 -10.63 9.50
C ASN A 130 -3.92 -10.10 8.06
N GLY A 131 -4.70 -9.05 7.79
CA GLY A 131 -4.87 -8.46 6.47
C GLY A 131 -4.08 -7.16 6.31
N PRO A 132 -4.37 -6.39 5.26
CA PRO A 132 -3.62 -5.18 4.97
C PRO A 132 -3.91 -4.04 5.98
N GLY A 133 -4.97 -4.16 6.79
CA GLY A 133 -5.38 -3.18 7.81
C GLY A 133 -6.06 -1.93 7.24
N PRO A 134 -5.77 -0.72 7.77
CA PRO A 134 -6.47 0.50 7.40
C PRO A 134 -6.31 0.79 5.92
N HIS A 135 -7.40 1.02 5.20
CA HIS A 135 -7.41 1.03 3.73
C HIS A 135 -7.86 2.34 3.11
N ARG A 136 -8.65 3.16 3.82
CA ARG A 136 -9.13 4.42 3.27
C ARG A 136 -9.44 5.43 4.37
N ILE A 137 -9.14 6.69 4.10
CA ILE A 137 -9.49 7.84 4.93
C ILE A 137 -10.33 8.82 4.09
N ARG A 138 -11.39 9.36 4.66
CA ARG A 138 -12.33 10.29 3.99
C ARG A 138 -12.82 11.35 4.95
N GLN A 139 -13.19 12.50 4.38
CA GLN A 139 -13.96 13.52 5.08
C GLN A 139 -15.07 14.02 4.16
N ASN A 140 -16.22 14.39 4.74
CA ASN A 140 -17.27 15.08 4.00
C ASN A 140 -16.93 16.59 3.92
N PRO A 141 -16.81 17.18 2.71
CA PRO A 141 -16.50 18.61 2.57
C PRO A 141 -17.55 19.52 3.20
N TYR A 142 -18.79 19.04 3.34
CA TYR A 142 -19.92 19.78 3.90
C TYR A 142 -20.16 19.54 5.40
N ASP A 143 -19.41 18.62 6.04
CA ASP A 143 -19.51 18.42 7.49
C ASP A 143 -18.77 19.56 8.20
N THR A 144 -19.52 20.41 8.91
CA THR A 144 -18.96 21.53 9.67
C THR A 144 -18.09 21.07 10.84
N GLU A 145 -18.30 19.84 11.34
CA GLU A 145 -17.47 19.25 12.40
C GLU A 145 -16.24 18.53 11.85
N LYS A 146 -16.07 18.45 10.53
CA LYS A 146 -14.87 17.90 9.87
C LYS A 146 -14.53 16.47 10.29
N ARG A 147 -15.55 15.64 10.55
CA ARG A 147 -15.35 14.25 10.96
C ARG A 147 -14.60 13.43 9.91
N VAL A 148 -13.61 12.69 10.40
CA VAL A 148 -12.79 11.78 9.59
C VAL A 148 -13.36 10.37 9.67
N TRP A 149 -13.54 9.75 8.52
CA TRP A 149 -14.03 8.38 8.36
C TRP A 149 -12.87 7.50 7.89
N VAL A 150 -12.53 6.49 8.68
CA VAL A 150 -11.48 5.52 8.38
C VAL A 150 -12.13 4.17 8.10
N ILE A 151 -11.69 3.51 7.03
CA ILE A 151 -12.17 2.19 6.64
C ILE A 151 -11.01 1.21 6.83
N ASP A 152 -11.22 0.21 7.69
CA ASP A 152 -10.31 -0.92 7.84
C ASP A 152 -10.77 -2.10 6.98
N GLU A 153 -9.85 -2.68 6.22
CA GLU A 153 -10.16 -3.80 5.31
C GLU A 153 -10.22 -5.16 6.02
N THR A 154 -9.68 -5.27 7.24
CA THR A 154 -9.54 -6.55 7.94
C THR A 154 -10.45 -6.69 9.16
N GLY A 155 -10.55 -5.65 9.98
CA GLY A 155 -11.23 -5.66 11.27
C GLY A 155 -12.72 -5.31 11.20
N HIS A 156 -13.20 -4.71 10.10
CA HIS A 156 -14.56 -4.14 10.01
C HIS A 156 -14.93 -3.30 11.25
N ILE A 157 -14.05 -2.36 11.60
CA ILE A 157 -14.19 -1.40 12.70
C ILE A 157 -14.83 -0.09 12.25
#